data_AF-W2NRT3-F1
#
_entry.id   AF-W2NRT3-F1
#
_cell.length_a   1.000
_cell.length_b   1.000
_cell.length_c   1.000
_cell.angle_alpha   90.00
_cell.angle_beta   90.00
_cell.angle_gamma   90.00
#
_symmetry.space_group_name_H-M   'P 1'
#
loop_
_entity.id
_entity.type
_entity.pdbx_description
1 polymer ?
#
loop_
_entity_poly.entity_id
_entity_poly.type
_entity_poly.pdbx_seq_one_letter_code
_entity_poly.pdbx_strand_id
1 'polypeptide(L)'
;MLVPCLLTTLAGLLLATQEALATCSNWSTRYQTNLEGVCVCNATQCDTVSNNYTSLTTDQVGVYTTSKAGDRFAYKVANVDSTT
;
A
#
# COMPACT_ATOMS: atom_id res chain seq x y z
N MET A 1 -17.98 29.58 -33.38
CA MET A 1 -18.04 29.25 -31.94
C MET A 1 -17.28 27.95 -31.75
N LEU A 2 -16.24 27.99 -30.93
CA LEU A 2 -15.24 26.92 -30.76
C LEU A 2 -15.82 25.68 -30.07
N VAL A 3 -15.30 24.54 -30.52
CA VAL A 3 -15.55 23.15 -30.13
C VAL A 3 -15.32 22.92 -28.62
N PRO A 4 -16.34 22.49 -27.84
CA PRO A 4 -16.16 22.05 -26.45
C PRO A 4 -16.05 20.51 -26.33
N CYS A 5 -15.49 19.84 -27.34
CA CYS A 5 -15.34 18.37 -27.37
C CYS A 5 -13.88 17.88 -27.25
N LEU A 6 -12.98 18.71 -26.69
CA LEU A 6 -11.58 18.34 -26.49
C LEU A 6 -11.14 18.29 -25.01
N LEU A 7 -12.02 18.67 -24.07
CA LEU A 7 -11.69 18.74 -22.64
C LEU A 7 -12.05 17.47 -21.86
N THR A 8 -12.83 16.55 -22.43
CA THR A 8 -13.27 15.33 -21.74
C THR A 8 -12.28 14.18 -21.85
N THR A 9 -11.32 14.22 -22.78
CA THR A 9 -10.37 13.11 -22.98
C THR A 9 -9.16 13.16 -22.04
N LEU A 10 -8.88 14.30 -21.39
CA LEU A 10 -7.76 14.40 -20.42
C LEU A 10 -8.10 13.84 -19.03
N ALA A 11 -9.38 13.78 -18.66
CA ALA A 11 -9.79 13.30 -17.33
C ALA A 11 -9.74 11.76 -17.19
N GLY A 12 -9.81 11.03 -18.30
CA GLY A 12 -9.79 9.56 -18.30
C GLY A 12 -8.41 8.93 -18.06
N LEU A 13 -7.33 9.68 -18.27
CA LEU A 13 -5.96 9.16 -18.16
C LEU A 13 -5.39 9.23 -16.73
N LEU A 14 -6.02 10.00 -15.83
CA LEU A 14 -5.55 10.18 -14.45
C LEU A 14 -5.98 9.05 -13.50
N LEU A 15 -6.86 8.14 -13.93
CA LEU A 15 -7.29 6.97 -13.14
C LEU A 15 -6.39 5.75 -13.34
N ALA A 16 -5.39 5.84 -14.22
CA ALA A 16 -4.53 4.72 -14.60
C ALA A 16 -3.08 4.96 -14.18
N THR A 17 -2.84 5.25 -12.90
CA THR A 17 -1.61 4.92 -12.15
C THR A 17 -1.80 5.40 -10.72
N GLN A 18 -2.68 4.73 -9.97
CA GLN A 18 -2.51 4.72 -8.54
C GLN A 18 -2.34 3.26 -8.13
N GLU A 19 -1.12 2.77 -8.34
CA GLU A 19 -0.47 1.95 -7.30
C GLU A 19 -0.36 2.86 -6.06
N ALA A 20 -1.51 3.24 -5.49
CA ALA A 20 -1.53 3.67 -4.12
C ALA A 20 -1.06 2.42 -3.40
N LEU A 21 0.15 2.46 -2.84
CA LEU A 21 0.40 1.78 -1.58
C LEU A 21 -0.83 2.08 -0.74
N ALA A 22 -1.77 1.13 -0.70
CA ALA A 22 -3.10 1.37 -0.20
C ALA A 22 -2.92 1.77 1.26
N THR A 23 -2.94 3.08 1.50
CA THR A 23 -2.53 3.63 2.77
C THR A 23 -3.64 3.20 3.70
N CYS A 24 -3.28 2.32 4.64
CA CYS A 24 -4.21 1.73 5.58
C CYS A 24 -5.14 2.79 6.16
N SER A 25 -6.44 2.64 5.92
CA SER A 25 -7.47 3.43 6.59
C SER A 25 -7.86 2.71 7.88
N ASN A 26 -7.96 3.44 9.00
CA ASN A 26 -8.46 2.89 10.26
C ASN A 26 -9.93 3.26 10.55
N TRP A 27 -10.58 3.98 9.63
CA TRP A 27 -11.97 4.39 9.79
C TRP A 27 -12.93 3.21 9.59
N SER A 28 -13.85 3.01 10.53
CA SER A 28 -14.93 2.03 10.40
C SER A 28 -16.27 2.71 10.17
N THR A 29 -16.86 2.52 8.99
CA THR A 29 -18.24 2.96 8.70
C THR A 29 -19.27 2.26 9.59
N ARG A 30 -18.99 1.04 10.05
CA ARG A 30 -19.91 0.30 10.94
C ARG A 30 -19.99 0.95 12.32
N TYR A 31 -18.86 1.36 12.88
CA TYR A 31 -18.79 1.92 14.24
C TYR A 31 -18.73 3.44 14.26
N GLN A 32 -18.62 4.09 13.10
CA GLN A 32 -18.51 5.55 12.96
C GLN A 32 -17.34 6.12 13.78
N THR A 33 -16.22 5.39 13.81
CA THR A 33 -15.03 5.74 14.58
C THR A 33 -13.76 5.17 13.96
N ASN A 34 -12.61 5.72 14.36
CA ASN A 34 -11.29 5.18 14.05
C ASN A 34 -10.97 4.02 15.00
N LEU A 35 -10.59 2.88 14.44
CA LEU A 35 -10.19 1.70 15.19
C LEU A 35 -8.67 1.66 15.36
N GLU A 36 -8.19 1.77 16.59
CA GLU A 36 -6.75 1.71 16.88
C GLU A 36 -6.17 0.35 16.48
N GLY A 37 -5.05 0.37 15.75
CA GLY A 37 -4.35 -0.85 15.35
C GLY A 37 -5.04 -1.67 14.25
N VAL A 38 -6.09 -1.16 13.59
CA VAL A 38 -6.83 -1.88 12.53
C VAL A 38 -6.68 -1.17 11.19
N CYS A 39 -6.42 -1.95 10.13
CA CYS A 39 -6.68 -1.52 8.75
C CYS A 39 -8.03 -2.04 8.34
N VAL A 40 -8.91 -1.11 8.01
CA VAL A 40 -10.26 -1.39 7.56
C VAL A 40 -10.24 -1.45 6.03
N CYS A 41 -10.58 -2.61 5.51
CA CYS A 41 -10.80 -2.80 4.09
C CYS A 41 -12.24 -2.48 3.71
N ASN A 42 -12.42 -1.96 2.50
CA ASN A 42 -13.71 -1.68 1.88
C ASN A 42 -13.71 -2.13 0.41
N ALA A 43 -14.76 -1.81 -0.34
CA ALA A 43 -14.95 -2.28 -1.70
C ALA A 43 -13.84 -1.86 -2.69
N THR A 44 -13.13 -0.77 -2.42
CA THR A 44 -12.11 -0.22 -3.34
C THR A 44 -10.71 -0.14 -2.72
N GLN A 45 -10.56 -0.42 -1.42
CA GLN A 45 -9.33 -0.20 -0.68
C GLN A 45 -9.10 -1.31 0.35
N CYS A 46 -7.90 -1.90 0.33
CA CYS A 46 -7.41 -2.82 1.35
C CYS A 46 -5.89 -2.78 1.33
N ASP A 47 -5.23 -3.06 2.45
CA ASP A 47 -3.77 -3.14 2.51
C ASP A 47 -3.25 -4.31 1.67
N THR A 48 -2.02 -4.16 1.16
CA THR A 48 -1.38 -5.14 0.28
C THR A 48 -0.04 -5.56 0.86
N VAL A 49 0.34 -6.82 0.67
CA VAL A 49 1.66 -7.32 1.07
C VAL A 49 2.62 -7.15 -0.11
N SER A 50 3.80 -6.57 0.16
CA SER A 50 4.84 -6.42 -0.86
C SER A 50 5.34 -7.78 -1.34
N ASN A 51 5.53 -7.91 -2.66
CA ASN A 51 6.18 -9.05 -3.31
C ASN A 51 7.70 -8.87 -3.50
N ASN A 52 8.32 -7.87 -2.88
CA ASN A 52 9.75 -7.57 -3.06
C ASN A 52 10.69 -8.73 -2.70
N TYR A 53 10.20 -9.72 -1.94
CA TYR A 53 10.93 -10.97 -1.68
C TYR A 53 11.31 -11.74 -2.96
N THR A 54 10.59 -11.54 -4.07
CA THR A 54 10.89 -12.20 -5.34
C THR A 54 12.16 -11.69 -6.01
N SER A 55 12.71 -10.57 -5.52
CA SER A 55 13.91 -9.92 -6.06
C SER A 55 15.14 -10.10 -5.18
N LEU A 56 15.06 -10.95 -4.15
CA LEU A 56 16.20 -11.25 -3.28
C LEU A 56 17.30 -11.98 -4.05
N THR A 57 18.55 -11.59 -3.79
CA THR A 57 19.72 -12.32 -4.27
C THR A 57 20.18 -13.36 -3.25
N THR A 58 21.14 -14.19 -3.65
CA THR A 58 21.92 -15.01 -2.69
C THR A 58 22.44 -14.11 -1.56
N ASP A 59 22.43 -14.64 -0.33
CA ASP A 59 22.85 -14.00 0.93
C ASP A 59 21.93 -12.88 1.46
N GLN A 60 20.72 -12.76 0.91
CA GLN A 60 19.70 -11.83 1.42
C GLN A 60 18.48 -12.55 2.01
N VAL A 61 17.88 -11.94 3.02
CA VAL A 61 16.61 -12.36 3.61
C VAL A 61 15.61 -11.19 3.61
N GLY A 62 14.38 -11.48 3.21
CA GLY A 62 13.26 -10.56 3.37
C GLY A 62 12.66 -10.70 4.77
N VAL A 63 12.44 -9.59 5.46
CA VAL A 63 11.86 -9.56 6.81
C VAL A 63 10.58 -8.74 6.78
N TYR A 64 9.46 -9.38 7.13
CA TYR A 64 8.18 -8.72 7.35
C TYR A 64 7.97 -8.49 8.84
N THR A 65 7.67 -7.24 9.22
CA THR A 65 7.46 -6.86 10.62
C THR A 65 6.03 -6.44 10.85
N THR A 66 5.44 -6.95 11.94
CA THR A 66 4.19 -6.47 12.52
C THR A 66 4.43 -6.21 14.00
N SER A 67 3.96 -5.08 14.52
CA SER A 67 4.26 -4.69 15.90
C SER A 67 3.07 -4.01 16.56
N LYS A 68 3.09 -3.99 17.91
CA LYS A 68 2.12 -3.24 18.70
C LYS A 68 2.20 -1.73 18.44
N ALA A 69 3.36 -1.23 18.00
CA ALA A 69 3.55 0.18 17.66
C ALA A 69 2.88 0.56 16.33
N GLY A 70 2.41 -0.42 15.53
CA GLY A 70 1.65 -0.19 14.31
C GLY A 70 2.35 -0.61 13.03
N ASP A 71 3.48 -1.33 13.08
CA ASP A 71 4.06 -1.90 11.86
C ASP A 71 3.07 -2.88 11.23
N ARG A 72 2.89 -2.80 9.91
CA ARG A 72 1.93 -3.65 9.17
C ARG A 72 2.59 -4.24 7.94
N PHE A 73 3.03 -5.49 8.07
CA PHE A 73 3.81 -6.17 7.03
C PHE A 73 4.94 -5.30 6.46
N ALA A 74 5.57 -4.49 7.32
CA ALA A 74 6.65 -3.61 6.90
C ALA A 74 7.81 -4.48 6.42
N TYR A 75 8.20 -4.31 5.16
CA TYR A 75 9.20 -5.13 4.51
C TYR A 75 10.57 -4.46 4.54
N LYS A 76 11.60 -5.21 4.93
CA LYS A 76 13.01 -4.84 4.79
C LYS A 76 13.83 -6.02 4.30
N VAL A 77 14.99 -5.73 3.70
CA VAL A 77 15.99 -6.74 3.34
C VAL A 77 17.12 -6.68 4.35
N ALA A 78 17.59 -7.84 4.80
CA ALA A 78 18.82 -7.97 5.60
C ALA A 78 19.77 -8.94 4.90
N ASN A 79 21.08 -8.80 5.14
CA ASN A 79 22.07 -9.75 4.64
C ASN A 79 22.29 -10.85 5.70
N VAL A 80 22.52 -12.10 5.26
CA VAL A 80 22.71 -13.25 6.15
C VAL A 80 23.98 -13.09 7.00
N ASP A 81 25.02 -12.47 6.45
CA ASP A 81 26.33 -12.33 7.09
C ASP A 81 26.54 -11.01 7.83
N SER A 82 25.50 -10.16 7.94
CA SER A 82 25.62 -8.89 8.69
C SER A 82 25.47 -9.11 10.20
N THR A 83 26.30 -9.96 10.78
CA THR A 83 26.59 -9.91 12.23
C THR A 83 27.67 -8.85 12.45
N THR A 84 27.26 -7.67 12.90
CA THR A 84 28.16 -6.71 13.56
C THR A 84 27.56 -6.34 14.91
#